data_AF-A0A352ISA5-F1
#
_entry.id   AF-A0A352ISA5-F1
#
_cell.length_a   1.000
_cell.length_b   1.000
_cell.length_c   1.000
_cell.angle_alpha   90.00
_cell.angle_beta   90.00
_cell.angle_gamma   90.00
#
_symmetry.space_group_name_H-M   'P 1'
#
loop_
_entity.id
_entity.type
_entity.pdbx_description
1 polymer ?
#
loop_
_entity_poly.entity_id
_entity_poly.type
_entity_poly.pdbx_seq_one_letter_code
_entity_poly.pdbx_strand_id
1 'polypeptide(L)'
;FTVFTLAYSLKGGLRSSIFTDVIQAFVFVFFVGAVLFLIIPANDTSALLTNGEFRLNAGFDLLLVALLQLFSYPFHDPVLTDRGFVNKEKTMLKSFVVAGLLGFVAVFIFSLVGVHARLNGIEAMGNAPAAVGQSLGLAALFFMSVVMMTSAGSTLDSTFTS
;
A
#
# COMPACT_ATOMS: atom_id res chain seq x y z
N PHE A 1 11.20 -15.79 -2.32
CA PHE A 1 10.42 -14.72 -2.95
C PHE A 1 11.31 -13.89 -3.89
N THR A 2 12.30 -13.16 -3.37
CA THR A 2 13.21 -12.28 -4.13
C THR A 2 13.87 -12.92 -5.36
N VAL A 3 14.35 -14.17 -5.25
CA VAL A 3 14.98 -14.89 -6.39
C VAL A 3 13.97 -15.15 -7.52
N PHE A 4 12.71 -15.47 -7.19
CA PHE A 4 11.67 -15.67 -8.20
C PHE A 4 11.28 -14.35 -8.88
N THR A 5 11.20 -13.27 -8.11
CA THR A 5 10.94 -11.93 -8.64
C THR A 5 12.05 -11.53 -9.63
N LEU A 6 13.32 -11.66 -9.21
CA LEU A 6 14.48 -11.36 -10.06
C LEU A 6 14.51 -12.18 -11.35
N ALA A 7 14.27 -13.49 -11.28
CA ALA A 7 14.27 -14.37 -12.45
C ALA A 7 13.17 -14.00 -13.47
N TYR A 8 12.03 -13.50 -12.99
CA TYR A 8 10.94 -13.04 -13.86
C TYR A 8 11.24 -11.67 -14.49
N SER A 9 11.72 -10.70 -13.70
CA SER A 9 12.08 -9.35 -14.18
C SER A 9 13.12 -9.43 -15.31
N LEU A 10 14.15 -10.27 -15.15
CA LEU A 10 15.19 -10.51 -16.14
C LEU A 10 14.66 -11.10 -17.46
N LYS A 11 13.54 -11.84 -17.44
CA LYS A 11 12.97 -12.48 -18.61
C LYS A 11 11.92 -11.61 -19.33
N GLY A 12 11.24 -10.72 -18.59
CA GLY A 12 10.06 -10.01 -19.07
C GLY A 12 10.26 -8.55 -19.49
N GLY A 13 11.21 -7.83 -18.89
CA GLY A 13 11.41 -6.39 -19.13
C GLY A 13 10.19 -5.52 -18.75
N LEU A 14 10.27 -4.21 -19.02
CA LEU A 14 9.30 -3.18 -18.60
C LEU A 14 7.84 -3.49 -18.96
N ARG A 15 7.59 -4.04 -20.15
CA ARG A 15 6.22 -4.35 -20.61
C ARG A 15 5.59 -5.50 -19.84
N SER A 16 6.38 -6.49 -19.43
CA SER A 16 5.91 -7.62 -18.63
C SER A 16 5.66 -7.18 -17.18
N SER A 17 6.52 -6.30 -16.64
CA SER A 17 6.37 -5.74 -15.29
C SER A 17 5.11 -4.87 -15.15
N ILE A 18 4.76 -4.07 -16.17
CA ILE A 18 3.49 -3.30 -16.15
C ILE A 18 2.27 -4.24 -16.14
N PHE A 19 2.34 -5.37 -16.86
CA PHE A 19 1.23 -6.32 -16.88
C PHE A 19 1.05 -7.04 -15.54
N THR A 20 2.15 -7.42 -14.88
CA THR A 20 2.11 -8.00 -13.53
C THR A 20 1.64 -7.00 -12.49
N ASP A 21 2.10 -5.74 -12.55
CA ASP A 21 1.64 -4.66 -11.67
C ASP A 21 0.10 -4.49 -11.74
N VAL A 22 -0.49 -4.56 -12.94
CA VAL A 22 -1.96 -4.46 -13.10
C VAL A 22 -2.68 -5.63 -12.41
N ILE A 23 -2.22 -6.87 -12.62
CA ILE A 23 -2.81 -8.04 -11.96
C ILE A 23 -2.68 -7.92 -10.44
N GLN A 24 -1.51 -7.50 -9.96
CA GLN A 24 -1.24 -7.30 -8.54
C GLN A 24 -2.10 -6.18 -7.94
N ALA A 25 -2.37 -5.12 -8.68
CA ALA A 25 -3.30 -4.06 -8.28
C ALA A 25 -4.74 -4.58 -8.12
N PHE A 26 -5.23 -5.41 -9.05
CA PHE A 26 -6.55 -6.04 -8.91
C PHE A 26 -6.63 -6.96 -7.69
N VAL A 27 -5.61 -7.80 -7.49
CA VAL A 27 -5.50 -8.68 -6.33
C VAL A 27 -5.49 -7.87 -5.03
N PHE A 28 -4.73 -6.78 -5.00
CA PHE A 28 -4.67 -5.86 -3.87
C PHE A 28 -6.05 -5.26 -3.56
N VAL A 29 -6.74 -4.69 -4.55
CA VAL A 29 -8.07 -4.10 -4.35
C VAL A 29 -9.08 -5.12 -3.84
N PHE A 30 -9.08 -6.33 -4.41
CA PHE A 30 -9.98 -7.40 -3.99
C PHE A 30 -9.79 -7.76 -2.51
N PHE A 31 -8.55 -8.03 -2.10
CA PHE A 31 -8.29 -8.45 -0.73
C PHE A 31 -8.40 -7.29 0.28
N VAL A 32 -8.05 -6.06 -0.09
CA VAL A 32 -8.32 -4.87 0.74
C VAL A 32 -9.83 -4.71 0.96
N GLY A 33 -10.64 -4.93 -0.08
CA GLY A 33 -12.11 -4.96 0.03
C GLY A 33 -12.61 -6.05 0.98
N ALA A 34 -12.04 -7.26 0.91
CA ALA A 34 -12.38 -8.35 1.82
C ALA A 34 -12.05 -8.02 3.29
N VAL A 35 -10.92 -7.34 3.53
CA VAL A 35 -10.51 -6.93 4.88
C VAL A 35 -11.45 -5.85 5.43
N LEU A 36 -11.82 -4.86 4.61
CA LEU A 36 -12.82 -3.87 4.99
C LEU A 36 -14.17 -4.50 5.31
N PHE A 37 -14.60 -5.51 4.54
CA PHE A 37 -15.83 -6.24 4.80
C PHE A 37 -15.83 -6.95 6.16
N LEU A 38 -14.66 -7.39 6.65
CA LEU A 38 -14.54 -7.99 7.99
C LEU A 38 -14.49 -6.94 9.11
N ILE A 39 -13.84 -5.80 8.87
CA ILE A 39 -13.60 -4.78 9.90
C ILE A 39 -14.83 -3.88 10.11
N ILE A 40 -15.49 -3.42 9.05
CA ILE A 40 -16.62 -2.48 9.15
C ILE A 40 -17.77 -3.01 10.04
N PRO A 41 -18.26 -4.25 9.88
CA PRO A 41 -19.36 -4.75 10.72
C PRO A 41 -18.91 -5.11 12.15
N ALA A 42 -17.62 -5.27 12.39
CA ALA A 42 -17.08 -5.63 13.71
C ALA A 42 -16.90 -4.43 14.65
N ASN A 43 -17.09 -3.18 14.18
CA ASN A 43 -16.88 -1.98 14.98
C ASN A 43 -18.00 -0.95 14.71
N ASP A 44 -18.24 -0.07 15.68
CA ASP A 44 -19.05 1.12 15.43
C ASP A 44 -18.35 2.06 14.44
N THR A 45 -19.00 2.36 13.32
CA THR A 45 -18.44 3.19 12.24
C THR A 45 -18.09 4.60 12.72
N SER A 46 -18.85 5.11 13.70
CA SER A 46 -18.57 6.38 14.38
C SER A 46 -17.29 6.32 15.21
N ALA A 47 -17.02 5.20 15.89
CA ALA A 47 -15.79 5.01 16.65
C ALA A 47 -14.58 4.93 15.71
N LEU A 48 -14.68 4.25 14.56
CA LEU A 48 -13.59 4.18 13.59
C LEU A 48 -13.17 5.56 13.03
N LEU A 49 -14.13 6.47 12.86
CA LEU A 49 -13.87 7.80 12.28
C LEU A 49 -13.45 8.85 13.31
N THR A 50 -13.87 8.69 14.58
CA THR A 50 -13.62 9.70 15.63
C THR A 50 -12.37 9.38 16.45
N ASN A 51 -11.87 8.14 16.39
CA ASN A 51 -10.67 7.74 17.11
C ASN A 51 -9.39 8.12 16.36
N GLY A 52 -8.80 9.25 16.76
CA GLY A 52 -7.48 9.69 16.31
C GLY A 52 -7.11 11.04 16.92
N GLU A 53 -5.91 11.16 17.49
CA GLU A 53 -5.36 12.47 17.87
C GLU A 53 -4.37 12.91 16.80
N PHE A 54 -4.56 14.10 16.23
CA PHE A 54 -3.61 14.67 15.26
C PHE A 54 -2.61 15.56 15.99
N ARG A 55 -1.44 15.01 16.34
CA ARG A 55 -0.38 15.70 17.10
C ARG A 55 1.00 15.43 16.48
N LEU A 56 2.01 16.20 16.88
CA LEU A 56 3.41 16.10 16.45
C LEU A 56 4.13 14.77 16.83
N ASN A 57 3.42 13.80 17.40
CA ASN A 57 3.88 12.43 17.67
C ASN A 57 2.72 11.42 17.46
N ALA A 58 1.72 11.81 16.68
CA ALA A 58 0.50 11.05 16.44
C ALA A 58 -0.01 11.28 15.00
N GLY A 59 0.91 11.44 14.04
CA GLY A 59 0.61 11.48 12.61
C GLY A 59 0.84 12.83 11.93
N PHE A 60 0.83 13.95 12.67
CA PHE A 60 1.14 15.26 12.07
C PHE A 60 2.61 15.37 11.65
N ASP A 61 3.51 14.76 12.42
CA ASP A 61 4.91 14.56 12.10
C ASP A 61 5.11 13.79 10.79
N LEU A 62 4.39 12.68 10.60
CA LEU A 62 4.43 11.90 9.37
C LEU A 62 3.91 12.70 8.17
N LEU A 63 2.89 13.54 8.36
CA LEU A 63 2.38 14.43 7.32
C LEU A 63 3.44 15.48 6.91
N LEU A 64 4.13 16.08 7.88
CA LEU A 64 5.22 17.03 7.60
C LEU A 64 6.37 16.35 6.85
N VAL A 65 6.74 15.13 7.24
CA VAL A 65 7.77 14.35 6.54
C VAL A 65 7.32 14.02 5.11
N ALA A 66 6.06 13.62 4.91
CA ALA A 66 5.51 13.36 3.58
C ALA A 66 5.52 14.63 2.70
N LEU A 67 5.19 15.80 3.25
CA LEU A 67 5.27 17.08 2.53
C LEU A 67 6.70 17.44 2.14
N LEU A 68 7.68 17.16 3.00
CA LEU A 68 9.10 17.33 2.66
C LEU A 68 9.53 16.35 1.57
N GLN A 69 9.08 15.09 1.66
CA GLN A 69 9.41 14.03 0.70
C GLN A 69 8.79 14.28 -0.68
N LEU A 70 7.68 15.01 -0.78
CA LEU A 70 7.03 15.33 -2.06
C LEU A 70 8.00 15.96 -3.08
N PHE A 71 8.95 16.77 -2.62
CA PHE A 71 9.92 17.44 -3.48
C PHE A 71 11.11 16.56 -3.86
N SER A 72 11.53 15.63 -3.00
CA SER A 72 12.74 14.83 -3.26
C SER A 72 12.43 13.46 -3.86
N TYR A 73 11.32 12.82 -3.47
CA TYR A 73 10.95 11.45 -3.82
C TYR A 73 10.91 11.18 -5.33
N PRO A 74 10.29 12.04 -6.15
CA PRO A 74 10.26 11.82 -7.60
C PRO A 74 11.65 11.83 -8.26
N PHE A 75 12.66 12.47 -7.65
CA PHE A 75 14.00 12.60 -8.24
C PHE A 75 14.97 11.47 -7.85
N HIS A 76 14.69 10.74 -6.77
CA HIS A 76 15.55 9.63 -6.33
C HIS A 76 14.89 8.26 -6.47
N ASP A 77 13.58 8.21 -6.76
CA ASP A 77 12.91 6.96 -7.13
C ASP A 77 13.19 6.64 -8.62
N PRO A 78 13.98 5.59 -8.92
CA PRO A 78 14.34 5.23 -10.28
C PRO A 78 13.13 4.82 -11.12
N VAL A 79 12.10 4.23 -10.50
CA VAL A 79 10.89 3.77 -11.20
C VAL A 79 10.06 4.95 -11.68
N LEU A 80 9.88 5.97 -10.83
CA LEU A 80 9.15 7.18 -11.20
C LEU A 80 9.91 8.01 -12.23
N THR A 81 11.24 8.08 -12.09
CA THR A 81 12.12 8.80 -13.01
C THR A 81 12.12 8.15 -14.38
N ASP A 82 12.34 6.84 -14.46
CA ASP A 82 12.36 6.06 -15.71
C ASP A 82 11.01 6.15 -16.44
N ARG A 83 9.90 5.90 -15.73
CA ARG A 83 8.53 6.05 -16.30
C ARG A 83 8.26 7.48 -16.76
N GLY A 84 8.84 8.48 -16.10
CA GLY A 84 8.77 9.90 -16.47
C GLY A 84 9.48 10.22 -17.79
N PHE A 85 10.65 9.63 -18.04
CA PHE A 85 11.42 9.84 -19.27
C PHE A 85 10.85 9.07 -20.48
N VAL A 86 10.26 7.89 -20.27
CA VAL A 86 9.73 7.05 -21.35
C VAL A 86 8.39 7.55 -21.92
N ASN A 87 7.60 8.28 -21.12
CA ASN A 87 6.23 8.66 -21.47
C ASN A 87 6.07 10.16 -21.74
N LYS A 88 4.97 10.54 -22.41
CA LYS A 88 4.61 11.95 -22.63
C LYS A 88 4.32 12.65 -21.31
N GLU A 89 4.92 13.83 -21.11
CA GLU A 89 4.80 14.68 -19.92
C GLU A 89 3.36 14.84 -19.41
N LYS A 90 2.43 15.23 -20.29
CA LYS A 90 1.01 15.45 -19.93
C LYS A 90 0.30 14.18 -19.49
N THR A 91 0.68 13.03 -20.03
CA THR A 91 0.11 11.73 -19.63
C THR A 91 0.69 11.31 -18.28
N MET A 92 1.99 11.51 -18.06
CA MET A 92 2.63 11.17 -16.79
C MET A 92 2.14 12.01 -15.62
N LEU A 93 1.95 13.31 -15.81
CA LEU A 93 1.35 14.18 -14.78
C LEU A 93 -0.02 13.67 -14.34
N LYS A 94 -0.88 13.27 -15.29
CA LYS A 94 -2.18 12.67 -14.96
C LYS A 94 -2.01 11.36 -14.20
N SER A 95 -1.12 10.49 -14.64
CA SER A 95 -0.83 9.21 -13.97
C SER A 95 -0.35 9.41 -12.54
N PHE A 96 0.55 10.36 -12.29
CA PHE A 96 1.05 10.67 -10.94
C PHE A 96 -0.02 11.24 -10.03
N VAL A 97 -0.89 12.13 -10.53
CA VAL A 97 -2.01 12.66 -9.73
C VAL A 97 -3.00 11.55 -9.36
N VAL A 98 -3.36 10.69 -10.31
CA VAL A 98 -4.27 9.57 -10.06
C VAL A 98 -3.64 8.55 -9.11
N ALA A 99 -2.37 8.20 -9.31
CA ALA A 99 -1.64 7.28 -8.44
C ALA A 99 -1.50 7.83 -7.01
N GLY A 100 -1.23 9.13 -6.85
CA GLY A 100 -1.19 9.81 -5.55
C GLY A 100 -2.54 9.77 -4.83
N LEU A 101 -3.64 10.02 -5.55
CA LEU A 101 -4.99 9.94 -4.98
C LEU A 101 -5.37 8.51 -4.56
N LEU A 102 -5.09 7.52 -5.41
CA LEU A 102 -5.34 6.11 -5.10
C LEU A 102 -4.47 5.63 -3.94
N GLY A 103 -3.21 6.08 -3.88
CA GLY A 103 -2.31 5.83 -2.75
C GLY A 103 -2.83 6.42 -1.44
N PHE A 104 -3.35 7.65 -1.46
CA PHE A 104 -4.00 8.25 -0.30
C PHE A 104 -5.20 7.43 0.18
N VAL A 105 -6.07 6.99 -0.74
CA VAL A 105 -7.21 6.11 -0.40
C VAL A 105 -6.74 4.81 0.23
N ALA A 106 -5.69 4.18 -0.31
CA ALA A 106 -5.13 2.96 0.25
C ALA A 106 -4.56 3.17 1.67
N VAL A 107 -3.77 4.23 1.88
CA VAL A 107 -3.21 4.57 3.20
C VAL A 107 -4.33 4.84 4.21
N PHE A 108 -5.38 5.55 3.79
CA PHE A 108 -6.55 5.79 4.63
C PHE A 108 -7.28 4.48 5.00
N ILE A 109 -7.46 3.56 4.06
CA ILE A 109 -8.06 2.25 4.37
C ILE A 109 -7.20 1.46 5.36
N PHE A 110 -5.88 1.43 5.17
CA PHE A 110 -4.97 0.75 6.11
C PHE A 110 -4.91 1.43 7.47
N SER A 111 -5.13 2.75 7.56
CA SER A 111 -5.22 3.43 8.86
C SER A 111 -6.43 2.95 9.65
N LEU A 112 -7.58 2.67 9.00
CA LEU A 112 -8.76 2.08 9.65
C LEU A 112 -8.46 0.69 10.24
N VAL A 113 -7.63 -0.11 9.56
CA VAL A 113 -7.13 -1.39 10.10
C VAL A 113 -6.33 -1.16 11.39
N GLY A 114 -5.47 -0.15 11.42
CA GLY A 114 -4.72 0.24 12.62
C GLY A 114 -5.61 0.76 13.76
N VAL A 115 -6.64 1.56 13.45
CA VAL A 115 -7.63 2.02 14.42
C VAL A 115 -8.41 0.84 15.02
N HIS A 116 -8.82 -0.10 14.18
CA HIS A 116 -9.46 -1.34 14.65
C HIS A 116 -8.56 -2.14 15.59
N ALA A 117 -7.26 -2.28 15.26
CA ALA A 117 -6.29 -2.92 16.13
C ALA A 117 -6.25 -2.26 17.51
N ARG A 118 -6.19 -0.91 17.52
CA ARG A 118 -6.14 -0.10 18.74
C ARG A 118 -7.41 -0.22 19.58
N LEU A 119 -8.60 -0.19 18.95
CA LEU A 119 -9.88 -0.32 19.63
C LEU A 119 -10.07 -1.67 20.31
N ASN A 120 -9.51 -2.74 19.72
CA ASN A 120 -9.60 -4.10 20.26
C ASN A 120 -8.39 -4.48 21.13
N GLY A 121 -7.51 -3.54 21.46
CA GLY A 121 -6.34 -3.80 22.30
C GLY A 121 -5.32 -4.76 21.68
N ILE A 122 -5.31 -4.88 20.35
CA ILE A 122 -4.40 -5.76 19.63
C ILE A 122 -3.03 -5.10 19.56
N GLU A 123 -2.03 -5.70 20.21
CA GLU A 123 -0.65 -5.25 20.12
C GLU A 123 -0.12 -5.42 18.69
N ALA A 124 -0.06 -4.31 17.96
CA ALA A 124 0.61 -4.25 16.67
C ALA A 124 2.14 -4.29 16.89
N MET A 125 2.72 -5.47 17.06
CA MET A 125 4.16 -5.70 17.20
C MET A 125 4.93 -5.41 15.89
N GLY A 126 4.83 -4.19 15.36
CA GLY A 126 5.47 -3.73 14.12
C GLY A 126 4.71 -4.04 12.83
N ASN A 127 3.69 -4.90 12.85
CA ASN A 127 2.84 -5.21 11.70
C ASN A 127 1.37 -5.27 12.09
N ALA A 128 0.72 -4.09 12.16
CA ALA A 128 -0.70 -3.97 12.47
C ALA A 128 -1.60 -4.78 11.51
N PRO A 129 -1.40 -4.76 10.18
CA PRO A 129 -2.16 -5.60 9.26
C PRO A 129 -2.12 -7.09 9.61
N ALA A 130 -0.93 -7.64 9.86
CA ALA A 130 -0.78 -9.06 10.21
C ALA A 130 -1.40 -9.38 11.58
N ALA A 131 -1.21 -8.51 12.58
CA ALA A 131 -1.78 -8.69 13.91
C ALA A 131 -3.32 -8.69 13.90
N VAL A 132 -3.93 -7.77 13.13
CA VAL A 132 -5.38 -7.77 12.91
C VAL A 132 -5.83 -9.04 12.18
N GLY A 133 -5.10 -9.46 11.14
CA GLY A 133 -5.36 -10.72 10.46
C GLY A 133 -5.34 -11.93 11.40
N GLN A 134 -4.38 -11.99 12.33
CA GLN A 134 -4.33 -13.06 13.34
C GLN A 134 -5.53 -13.04 14.28
N SER A 135 -5.93 -11.84 14.74
CA SER A 135 -7.06 -11.68 15.67
C SER A 135 -8.42 -12.05 15.05
N LEU A 136 -8.59 -11.84 13.75
CA LEU A 136 -9.83 -12.13 13.00
C LEU A 136 -9.89 -13.59 12.50
N GLY A 137 -8.84 -14.38 12.72
CA GLY A 137 -8.78 -15.80 12.39
C GLY A 137 -8.00 -16.14 11.11
N LEU A 138 -7.84 -17.44 10.84
CA LEU A 138 -6.93 -17.97 9.81
C LEU A 138 -7.21 -17.42 8.39
N ALA A 139 -8.48 -17.21 8.05
CA ALA A 139 -8.87 -16.68 6.75
C ALA A 139 -8.44 -15.20 6.56
N ALA A 140 -8.63 -14.37 7.60
CA ALA A 140 -8.20 -12.97 7.57
C ALA A 140 -6.67 -12.85 7.54
N LEU A 141 -5.97 -13.68 8.33
CA LEU A 141 -4.51 -13.78 8.28
C LEU A 141 -4.01 -14.13 6.87
N PHE A 142 -4.64 -15.10 6.21
CA PHE A 142 -4.29 -15.49 4.86
C PHE A 142 -4.45 -14.33 3.88
N PHE A 143 -5.60 -13.66 3.88
CA PHE A 143 -5.85 -12.50 3.01
C PHE A 143 -4.85 -11.37 3.24
N MET A 144 -4.57 -11.02 4.50
CA MET A 144 -3.61 -9.99 4.85
C MET A 144 -2.18 -10.35 4.41
N SER A 145 -1.80 -11.62 4.56
CA SER A 145 -0.49 -12.10 4.13
C SER A 145 -0.33 -12.06 2.61
N VAL A 146 -1.36 -12.45 1.86
CA VAL A 146 -1.36 -12.38 0.39
C VAL A 146 -1.25 -10.94 -0.09
N VAL A 147 -1.99 -10.00 0.50
CA VAL A 147 -1.90 -8.56 0.18
C VAL A 147 -0.47 -8.05 0.35
N MET A 148 0.12 -8.29 1.52
CA MET A 148 1.47 -7.81 1.83
C MET A 148 2.53 -8.41 0.89
N MET A 149 2.49 -9.73 0.66
CA MET A 149 3.43 -10.40 -0.24
C MET A 149 3.29 -9.91 -1.68
N THR A 150 2.05 -9.77 -2.16
CA THR A 150 1.78 -9.35 -3.54
C THR A 150 2.23 -7.90 -3.78
N SER A 151 1.95 -7.00 -2.83
CA SER A 151 2.38 -5.60 -2.89
C SER A 151 3.91 -5.48 -2.85
N ALA A 152 4.58 -6.18 -1.92
CA ALA A 152 6.04 -6.18 -1.85
C ALA A 152 6.69 -6.76 -3.13
N GLY A 153 6.05 -7.77 -3.74
CA GLY A 153 6.48 -8.33 -5.02
C GLY A 153 6.42 -7.36 -6.17
N SER A 154 5.32 -6.62 -6.30
CA SER A 154 5.14 -5.58 -7.33
C SER A 154 6.22 -4.52 -7.24
N THR A 155 6.47 -4.02 -6.02
CA THR A 155 7.52 -3.00 -5.81
C THR A 155 8.89 -3.52 -6.20
N LEU A 156 9.26 -4.74 -5.78
CA LEU A 156 10.54 -5.35 -6.14
C LEU A 156 10.69 -5.58 -7.65
N ASP A 157 9.64 -6.06 -8.33
CA ASP A 157 9.65 -6.30 -9.78
C ASP A 157 9.82 -4.99 -10.56
N SER A 158 9.08 -3.95 -10.17
CA SER A 158 9.21 -2.60 -10.74
C SER A 158 10.61 -2.04 -10.55
N THR A 159 11.19 -2.14 -9.34
CA THR A 159 12.53 -1.61 -9.06
C THR A 159 13.64 -2.35 -9.83
N PHE A 160 13.52 -3.66 -10.02
CA PHE A 160 14.52 -4.41 -10.80
C PHE A 160 14.42 -4.20 -12.31
N THR A 161 13.30 -3.70 -12.80
CA THR A 161 13.02 -3.57 -14.24
C THR A 161 13.18 -2.14 -14.76
N SER A 162 13.24 -1.15 -13.86
CA SER A 162 13.48 0.27 -14.15
C SER A 162 14.95 0.67 -14.15
#